data_AF-A0A7W3QKX6-F1
#
_entry.id   AF-A0A7W3QKX6-F1
#
_cell.length_a   1.000
_cell.length_b   1.000
_cell.length_c   1.000
_cell.angle_alpha   90.00
_cell.angle_beta   90.00
_cell.angle_gamma   90.00
#
_symmetry.space_group_name_H-M   'P 1'
#
loop_
_entity.id
_entity.type
_entity.pdbx_description
1 polymer ?
#
loop_
_entity_poly.entity_id
_entity_poly.type
_entity_poly.pdbx_seq_one_letter_code
_entity_poly.pdbx_strand_id
1 'polypeptide(L)'
;MTPCERRFGLLVGLAWELRRIGVGSSVVLPRVGEALLVVRGPGNVRVSVPGVRQDDRWALVWSPGRVVTAEHLDLAAREIAADVRRRWTA
;
A
#
# COMPACT_ATOMS: atom_id res chain seq x y z
N MET A 1 14.57 0.47 -15.82
CA MET A 1 13.55 0.92 -14.86
C MET A 1 14.25 1.51 -13.64
N THR A 2 14.04 2.81 -13.38
CA THR A 2 14.63 3.55 -12.27
C THR A 2 14.10 3.06 -10.92
N PRO A 3 14.77 3.36 -9.79
CA PRO A 3 14.24 3.02 -8.47
C PRO A 3 12.85 3.62 -8.22
N CYS A 4 12.62 4.86 -8.66
CA CYS A 4 11.32 5.53 -8.54
C CYS A 4 10.21 4.80 -9.32
N GLU A 5 10.50 4.37 -10.55
CA GLU A 5 9.56 3.61 -11.39
C GLU A 5 9.23 2.25 -10.77
N ARG A 6 10.22 1.53 -10.23
CA ARG A 6 9.98 0.24 -9.54
C ARG A 6 9.08 0.41 -8.32
N ARG A 7 9.36 1.42 -7.48
CA ARG A 7 8.51 1.76 -6.33
C ARG A 7 7.09 2.08 -6.78
N PHE A 8 6.95 2.92 -7.79
CA PHE A 8 5.62 3.30 -8.31
C PHE A 8 4.86 2.08 -8.85
N GLY A 9 5.54 1.17 -9.54
CA GLY A 9 4.97 -0.10 -10.00
C GLY A 9 4.42 -0.95 -8.85
N LEU A 10 5.11 -1.02 -7.71
CA LEU A 10 4.61 -1.73 -6.52
C LEU A 10 3.36 -1.08 -5.93
N LEU A 11 3.34 0.25 -5.83
CA LEU A 11 2.18 0.98 -5.32
C LEU A 11 0.95 0.73 -6.19
N VAL A 12 1.13 0.77 -7.52
CA VAL A 12 0.06 0.48 -8.49
C VAL A 12 -0.37 -0.99 -8.42
N GLY A 13 0.58 -1.92 -8.31
CA GLY A 13 0.29 -3.35 -8.16
C GLY A 13 -0.57 -3.63 -6.92
N LEU A 14 -0.19 -3.08 -5.77
CA LEU A 14 -0.98 -3.22 -4.55
C LEU A 14 -2.37 -2.58 -4.69
N ALA A 15 -2.46 -1.41 -5.35
CA ALA A 15 -3.75 -0.75 -5.59
C ALA A 15 -4.71 -1.63 -6.40
N TRP A 16 -4.20 -2.35 -7.40
CA TRP A 16 -4.99 -3.30 -8.18
C TRP A 16 -5.47 -4.49 -7.35
N GLU A 17 -4.62 -5.07 -6.51
CA GLU A 17 -5.01 -6.17 -5.62
C GLU A 17 -6.07 -5.74 -4.60
N LEU A 18 -5.93 -4.54 -4.02
CA LEU A 18 -6.94 -3.96 -3.13
C LEU A 18 -8.28 -3.74 -3.86
N ARG A 19 -8.23 -3.24 -5.10
CA ARG A 19 -9.43 -3.04 -5.93
C ARG A 19 -10.17 -4.35 -6.18
N ARG A 20 -9.45 -5.44 -6.46
CA ARG A 20 -10.03 -6.78 -6.72
C ARG A 20 -10.87 -7.29 -5.54
N ILE A 21 -10.55 -6.88 -4.32
CA ILE A 21 -11.24 -7.31 -3.09
C ILE A 21 -12.13 -6.22 -2.47
N GLY A 22 -12.42 -5.15 -3.23
CA GLY A 22 -13.36 -4.10 -2.84
C GLY A 22 -12.81 -3.05 -1.88
N VAL A 23 -11.48 -2.92 -1.73
CA VAL A 23 -10.85 -1.89 -0.88
C VAL A 23 -10.48 -0.68 -1.74
N GLY A 24 -11.02 0.48 -1.38
CA GLY A 24 -10.71 1.75 -2.03
C GLY A 24 -9.30 2.23 -1.68
N SER A 25 -8.51 2.59 -2.69
CA SER A 25 -7.18 3.17 -2.50
C SER A 25 -6.87 4.22 -3.56
N SER A 26 -5.81 5.00 -3.35
CA SER A 26 -5.35 6.03 -4.28
C SER A 26 -3.83 6.14 -4.23
N VAL A 27 -3.16 6.01 -5.37
CA VAL A 27 -1.73 6.35 -5.47
C VAL A 27 -1.61 7.87 -5.57
N VAL A 28 -0.80 8.46 -4.70
CA VAL A 28 -0.60 9.91 -4.59
C VAL A 28 0.85 10.25 -4.91
N LEU A 29 1.03 11.25 -5.77
CA LEU A 29 2.31 11.85 -6.10
C LEU A 29 2.37 13.24 -5.46
N PRO A 30 2.94 13.38 -4.25
CA PRO A 30 3.04 14.68 -3.61
C PRO A 30 4.04 15.58 -4.35
N ARG A 31 3.84 16.90 -4.24
CA ARG A 31 4.76 17.90 -4.83
C ARG A 31 6.20 17.75 -4.32
N VAL A 32 6.33 17.30 -3.07
CA VAL A 32 7.62 17.05 -2.40
C VAL A 32 7.54 15.68 -1.74
N GLY A 33 8.63 14.92 -1.82
CA GLY A 33 8.73 13.60 -1.22
C GLY A 33 8.39 12.46 -2.19
N GLU A 34 8.02 11.33 -1.61
CA GLU A 34 7.88 10.06 -2.32
C GLU A 34 6.43 9.76 -2.69
N ALA A 35 6.25 8.97 -3.76
CA ALA A 35 4.94 8.42 -4.10
C ALA A 35 4.44 7.50 -2.97
N LEU A 36 3.16 7.58 -2.65
CA LEU A 36 2.53 6.82 -1.57
C LEU A 36 1.24 6.17 -2.08
N LEU A 37 0.82 5.08 -1.45
CA LEU A 37 -0.53 4.54 -1.62
C LEU A 37 -1.36 4.92 -0.39
N VAL A 38 -2.50 5.54 -0.61
CA VAL A 38 -3.45 5.89 0.45
C VAL A 38 -4.60 4.89 0.41
N VAL A 39 -4.74 4.08 1.46
CA VAL A 39 -5.85 3.14 1.64
C VAL A 39 -6.98 3.84 2.41
N ARG A 40 -8.21 3.71 1.93
CA ARG A 40 -9.40 4.33 2.52
C ARG A 40 -10.09 3.36 3.47
N GLY A 41 -10.33 3.80 4.69
CA GLY A 41 -11.19 3.12 5.66
C GLY A 41 -12.57 3.78 5.78
N PRO A 42 -13.49 3.21 6.58
CA PRO A 42 -14.73 3.85 6.99
C PRO A 42 -14.49 5.23 7.66
N GLY A 43 -15.49 6.12 7.62
CA GLY A 43 -15.43 7.37 8.39
C GLY A 43 -14.36 8.37 7.97
N ASN A 44 -14.01 8.42 6.67
CA ASN A 44 -12.94 9.27 6.11
C ASN A 44 -11.51 8.96 6.58
N VAL A 45 -11.28 7.82 7.24
CA VAL A 45 -9.95 7.39 7.65
C VAL A 45 -9.07 7.09 6.42
N ARG A 46 -7.83 7.56 6.45
CA ARG A 46 -6.83 7.37 5.40
C ARG A 46 -5.53 6.87 6.00
N VAL A 47 -5.00 5.76 5.49
CA VAL A 47 -3.71 5.20 5.91
C VAL A 47 -2.75 5.27 4.74
N SER A 48 -1.58 5.86 4.97
CA SER A 48 -0.51 5.97 3.99
C SER A 48 0.40 4.75 4.04
N VAL A 49 0.71 4.23 2.87
CA VAL A 49 1.59 3.08 2.63
C VAL A 49 2.79 3.60 1.84
N PRO A 50 3.92 3.88 2.51
CA PRO A 50 5.13 4.32 1.83
C PRO A 50 5.85 3.14 1.19
N GLY A 51 6.58 3.41 0.11
CA GLY A 51 7.57 2.48 -0.42
C GLY A 51 8.93 2.73 0.22
N VAL A 52 9.60 1.69 0.69
CA VAL A 52 10.93 1.75 1.31
C VAL A 52 11.91 0.85 0.54
N ARG A 53 13.20 1.19 0.60
CA ARG A 53 14.27 0.34 0.06
C ARG A 53 14.90 -0.45 1.20
N GLN A 54 14.86 -1.78 1.10
CA GLN A 54 15.43 -2.72 2.07
C GLN A 54 16.25 -3.77 1.32
N ASP A 55 17.52 -3.93 1.68
CA ASP A 55 18.44 -4.92 1.07
C ASP A 55 18.41 -4.91 -0.47
N ASP A 56 18.49 -3.71 -1.05
CA ASP A 56 18.40 -3.42 -2.50
C ASP A 56 17.09 -3.82 -3.19
N ARG A 57 16.05 -4.16 -2.43
CA ARG A 57 14.69 -4.41 -2.91
C ARG A 57 13.75 -3.30 -2.49
N TRP A 58 12.76 -3.03 -3.34
CA TRP A 58 11.66 -2.15 -2.98
C TRP A 58 10.57 -2.96 -2.26
N ALA A 59 10.06 -2.40 -1.18
CA ALA A 59 8.95 -2.94 -0.42
C ALA A 59 7.99 -1.82 0.01
N LEU A 60 6.79 -2.17 0.43
CA LEU A 60 5.79 -1.25 0.97
C LEU A 60 5.62 -1.50 2.47
N VAL A 61 5.32 -0.48 3.26
CA VAL A 61 5.13 -0.64 4.71
C VAL A 61 3.66 -0.43 5.08
N TRP A 62 3.05 -1.42 5.75
CA TRP A 62 1.68 -1.34 6.26
C TRP A 62 1.65 -1.40 7.80
N SER A 63 1.15 -0.34 8.45
CA SER A 63 1.05 -0.27 9.93
C SER A 63 2.43 -0.52 10.61
N PRO A 64 2.63 -0.51 11.94
CA PRO A 64 3.98 -0.58 12.47
C PRO A 64 4.61 -1.95 12.16
N GLY A 65 5.62 -1.94 11.27
CA GLY A 65 6.57 -3.03 11.07
C GLY A 65 6.26 -4.06 9.97
N ARG A 66 5.10 -4.02 9.28
CA ARG A 66 4.83 -5.02 8.22
C ARG A 66 5.39 -4.56 6.88
N VAL A 67 6.23 -5.39 6.29
CA VAL A 67 6.86 -5.19 4.99
C VAL A 67 6.13 -6.02 3.92
N VAL A 68 5.78 -5.39 2.81
CA VAL A 68 5.06 -5.97 1.66
C VAL A 68 5.97 -5.93 0.45
N THR A 69 6.26 -7.08 -0.15
CA THR A 69 7.11 -7.20 -1.34
C THR A 69 6.28 -7.49 -2.59
N ALA A 70 6.90 -7.34 -3.77
CA ALA A 70 6.28 -7.62 -5.07
C ALA A 70 5.66 -9.02 -5.17
N GLU A 71 6.31 -10.00 -4.52
CA GLU A 71 5.96 -11.42 -4.56
C GLU A 71 4.69 -11.75 -3.78
N HIS A 72 4.22 -10.84 -2.90
CA HIS A 72 3.15 -11.09 -1.95
C HIS A 72 2.06 -10.01 -1.96
N LEU A 73 1.86 -9.34 -3.09
CA LEU A 73 0.89 -8.23 -3.18
C LEU A 73 -0.56 -8.66 -2.94
N ASP A 74 -0.94 -9.86 -3.39
CA ASP A 74 -2.28 -10.42 -3.21
C ASP A 74 -2.54 -10.77 -1.73
N LEU A 75 -1.57 -11.41 -1.07
CA LEU A 75 -1.61 -11.72 0.35
C LEU A 75 -1.67 -10.42 1.17
N ALA A 76 -0.80 -9.46 0.84
CA ALA A 76 -0.77 -8.15 1.50
C ALA A 76 -2.11 -7.41 1.35
N ALA A 77 -2.74 -7.44 0.17
CA ALA A 77 -4.05 -6.82 -0.03
C ALA A 77 -5.12 -7.46 0.87
N ARG A 78 -5.15 -8.79 0.97
CA ARG A 78 -6.10 -9.52 1.84
C ARG A 78 -5.91 -9.15 3.31
N GLU A 79 -4.66 -9.04 3.76
CA GLU A 79 -4.34 -8.68 5.13
C GLU A 79 -4.70 -7.23 5.44
N ILE A 80 -4.37 -6.29 4.55
CA ILE A 80 -4.78 -4.88 4.64
C ILE A 80 -6.31 -4.79 4.73
N ALA A 81 -7.04 -5.54 3.87
CA ALA A 81 -8.49 -5.57 3.91
C ALA A 81 -9.04 -6.11 5.24
N ALA A 82 -8.42 -7.18 5.77
CA ALA A 82 -8.80 -7.73 7.08
C ALA A 82 -8.52 -6.73 8.22
N ASP A 83 -7.41 -6.01 8.18
CA ASP A 83 -7.05 -5.00 9.16
C ASP A 83 -7.96 -3.77 9.10
N VAL A 84 -8.27 -3.28 7.89
CA VAL A 84 -9.25 -2.20 7.67
C VAL A 84 -10.64 -2.62 8.17
N ARG A 85 -11.07 -3.87 7.97
CA ARG A 85 -12.34 -4.32 8.56
C ARG A 85 -12.28 -4.33 10.08
N ARG A 86 -11.26 -4.98 10.66
CA ARG A 86 -11.13 -5.13 12.13
C ARG A 86 -11.04 -3.81 12.89
N ARG A 87 -10.26 -2.85 12.41
CA ARG A 87 -10.04 -1.58 13.13
C ARG A 87 -11.24 -0.65 13.12
N TRP A 88 -12.20 -0.84 12.21
CA TRP A 88 -13.19 0.17 11.89
C TRP A 88 -14.64 -0.35 11.84
N THR A 89 -14.87 -1.61 12.24
CA THR A 89 -16.20 -2.15 12.60
C THR A 89 -16.44 -2.21 14.10
N ALA A 90 -15.52 -1.71 14.92
CA ALA A 90 -15.66 -1.58 16.37
C ALA A 90 -16.28 -0.22 16.75
#